data_AF-A0A8S0WA52-F1
#
_entry.id   AF-A0A8S0WA52-F1
#
_cell.length_a   1.000
_cell.length_b   1.000
_cell.length_c   1.000
_cell.angle_alpha   90.00
_cell.angle_beta   90.00
_cell.angle_gamma   90.00
#
_symmetry.space_group_name_H-M   'P 1'
#
loop_
_entity.id
_entity.type
_entity.pdbx_description
1 polymer ?
#
loop_
_entity_poly.entity_id
_entity_poly.type
_entity_poly.pdbx_seq_one_letter_code
_entity_poly.pdbx_strand_id
1 'polypeptide(L)'
;MTEENPLVLTDDIADFRALCWALYATPVQLYTYQGERIRTLDLLQVVCLLEIAHKYHFTAYEHWARDILIRHTDPRNLHPQFRFSYPPSLLSRMLRLSEKCHSAKLRDNVEATWLLRFDSPGLALTTAEDLQLRQFQGKCYYKLVRNLGSIRLEGSSTAFVPYEMELSPEQRARLFQGAWSIQRFLRGLREDCRLPKKDAACDQARHDIACKRASQDFFGRGGDEEFLRSADPLEVIHNFLEQHARSQHQGTCVLKHLVTAYHDFGDSLADHFLGSCGP
;
A
#
# COMPACT_ATOMS: atom_id res chain seq x y z
N MET A 1 -19.27 -44.80 9.87
CA MET A 1 -17.89 -44.86 9.36
C MET A 1 -17.20 -45.94 10.17
N THR A 2 -16.91 -47.08 9.56
CA THR A 2 -16.17 -48.17 10.20
C THR A 2 -14.68 -47.85 10.18
N GLU A 3 -13.91 -48.32 11.16
CA GLU A 3 -12.45 -48.12 11.26
C GLU A 3 -11.69 -48.59 10.00
N GLU A 4 -12.34 -49.42 9.18
CA GLU A 4 -11.80 -50.02 7.95
C GLU A 4 -11.62 -49.04 6.78
N ASN A 5 -12.17 -47.82 6.86
CA ASN A 5 -11.98 -46.82 5.80
C ASN A 5 -11.88 -45.39 6.37
N PRO A 6 -10.73 -44.98 6.93
CA PRO A 6 -10.57 -43.65 7.48
C PRO A 6 -10.65 -42.59 6.36
N LEU A 7 -11.31 -41.48 6.64
CA LEU A 7 -11.32 -40.32 5.75
C LEU A 7 -9.93 -39.67 5.74
N VAL A 8 -9.24 -39.75 4.60
CA VAL A 8 -7.92 -39.11 4.43
C VAL A 8 -8.13 -37.67 3.97
N LEU A 9 -7.72 -36.71 4.81
CA LEU A 9 -7.70 -35.30 4.47
C LEU A 9 -6.32 -34.93 3.90
N THR A 10 -6.31 -34.16 2.81
CA THR A 10 -5.07 -33.67 2.16
C THR A 10 -4.67 -32.26 2.61
N ASP A 11 -5.27 -31.77 3.69
CA ASP A 11 -5.03 -30.43 4.22
C ASP A 11 -3.69 -30.33 4.95
N ASP A 12 -3.21 -29.10 5.09
CA ASP A 12 -2.09 -28.83 5.97
C ASP A 12 -2.45 -29.15 7.43
N ILE A 13 -1.49 -29.72 8.15
CA ILE A 13 -1.69 -30.14 9.54
C ILE A 13 -1.99 -28.95 10.45
N ALA A 14 -1.38 -27.78 10.21
CA ALA A 14 -1.63 -26.57 10.99
C ALA A 14 -3.06 -26.07 10.79
N ASP A 15 -3.58 -26.16 9.56
CA ASP A 15 -4.94 -25.76 9.20
C ASP A 15 -5.96 -26.65 9.90
N PHE A 16 -5.77 -27.97 9.82
CA PHE A 16 -6.64 -28.91 10.52
C PHE A 16 -6.58 -28.75 12.04
N ARG A 17 -5.40 -28.53 12.61
CA ARG A 17 -5.26 -28.22 14.05
C ARG A 17 -5.97 -26.94 14.45
N ALA A 18 -5.94 -25.90 13.61
CA ALA A 18 -6.67 -24.66 13.87
C ALA A 18 -8.18 -24.89 13.87
N LEU A 19 -8.70 -25.72 12.96
CA LEU A 19 -10.11 -26.12 12.98
C LEU A 19 -10.48 -26.91 14.23
N CYS A 20 -9.70 -27.94 14.57
CA CYS A 20 -9.93 -28.71 15.80
C CYS A 20 -9.91 -27.81 17.03
N TRP A 21 -8.93 -26.91 17.11
CA TRP A 21 -8.87 -25.92 18.18
C TRP A 21 -10.16 -25.09 18.26
N ALA A 22 -10.66 -24.57 17.13
CA ALA A 22 -11.88 -23.76 17.13
C ALA A 22 -13.15 -24.56 17.49
N LEU A 23 -13.21 -25.84 17.14
CA LEU A 23 -14.32 -26.75 17.48
C LEU A 23 -14.34 -27.12 18.97
N TYR A 24 -13.17 -27.24 19.60
CA TYR A 24 -13.04 -27.58 21.02
C TYR A 24 -12.85 -26.37 21.93
N ALA A 25 -12.62 -25.18 21.37
CA ALA A 25 -12.48 -23.95 22.13
C ALA A 25 -13.81 -23.56 22.78
N THR A 26 -13.75 -23.23 24.06
CA THR A 26 -14.90 -22.66 24.76
C THR A 26 -15.20 -21.25 24.23
N PRO A 27 -16.47 -20.78 24.30
CA PRO A 27 -16.80 -19.41 23.92
C PRO A 27 -15.93 -18.36 24.61
N VAL A 28 -15.60 -18.56 25.89
CA VAL A 28 -14.73 -17.65 26.67
C VAL A 28 -13.34 -17.54 26.06
N GLN A 29 -12.76 -18.66 25.61
CA GLN A 29 -11.47 -18.66 24.92
C GLN A 29 -11.58 -17.88 23.61
N LEU A 30 -12.63 -18.09 22.81
CA LEU A 30 -12.86 -17.33 21.57
C LEU A 30 -13.12 -15.83 21.83
N TYR A 31 -13.79 -15.47 22.92
CA TYR A 31 -13.99 -14.08 23.33
C TYR A 31 -12.69 -13.40 23.77
N THR A 32 -11.75 -14.15 24.30
CA THR A 32 -10.43 -13.61 24.68
C THR A 32 -9.71 -13.07 23.45
N TYR A 33 -9.95 -13.68 22.28
CA TYR A 33 -9.44 -13.23 20.98
C TYR A 33 -10.15 -11.99 20.43
N GLN A 34 -11.29 -11.59 21.00
CA GLN A 34 -12.03 -10.39 20.56
C GLN A 34 -11.59 -9.11 21.30
N GLY A 35 -10.84 -9.22 22.39
CA GLY A 35 -10.44 -8.08 23.22
C GLY A 35 -9.29 -7.23 22.64
N GLU A 36 -9.25 -5.94 22.97
CA GLU A 36 -8.26 -4.98 22.45
C GLU A 36 -6.81 -5.19 22.94
N ARG A 37 -6.59 -6.06 23.94
CA ARG A 37 -5.31 -6.17 24.67
C ARG A 37 -4.51 -7.44 24.38
N ILE A 38 -4.75 -8.14 23.28
CA ILE A 38 -4.11 -9.42 23.07
C ILE A 38 -2.69 -9.19 22.53
N ARG A 39 -1.71 -9.25 23.42
CA ARG A 39 -0.27 -9.29 23.08
C ARG A 39 0.19 -10.65 22.54
N THR A 40 -0.65 -11.67 22.65
CA THR A 40 -0.30 -13.08 22.40
C THR A 40 -1.17 -13.71 21.31
N LEU A 41 -1.76 -12.90 20.43
CA LEU A 41 -2.67 -13.39 19.41
C LEU A 41 -1.86 -14.18 18.38
N ASP A 42 -2.09 -15.49 18.31
CA ASP A 42 -1.51 -16.31 17.25
C ASP A 42 -2.30 -16.07 15.95
N LEU A 43 -1.93 -15.01 15.22
CA LEU A 43 -2.52 -14.71 13.92
C LEU A 43 -2.32 -15.84 12.91
N LEU A 44 -1.26 -16.63 13.02
CA LEU A 44 -1.06 -17.78 12.14
C LEU A 44 -2.20 -18.79 12.36
N GLN A 45 -2.54 -19.10 13.62
CA GLN A 45 -3.68 -19.97 13.93
C GLN A 45 -5.01 -19.42 13.37
N VAL A 46 -5.26 -18.10 13.47
CA VAL A 46 -6.48 -17.49 12.92
C VAL A 46 -6.51 -17.53 11.39
N VAL A 47 -5.37 -17.34 10.72
CA VAL A 47 -5.23 -17.49 9.27
C VAL A 47 -5.48 -18.92 8.82
N CYS A 48 -4.86 -19.89 9.50
CA CYS A 48 -5.10 -21.32 9.31
C CYS A 48 -6.59 -21.66 9.45
N LEU A 49 -7.25 -21.13 10.49
CA LEU A 49 -8.69 -21.34 10.72
C LEU A 49 -9.52 -20.73 9.59
N LEU A 50 -9.22 -19.51 9.14
CA LEU A 50 -9.97 -18.88 8.06
C LEU A 50 -9.89 -19.71 6.77
N GLU A 51 -8.70 -20.21 6.43
CA GLU A 51 -8.48 -21.01 5.23
C GLU A 51 -9.31 -22.30 5.22
N ILE A 52 -9.21 -23.08 6.30
CA ILE A 52 -9.90 -24.36 6.38
C ILE A 52 -11.41 -24.19 6.58
N ALA A 53 -11.84 -23.17 7.33
CA ALA A 53 -13.25 -22.86 7.52
C ALA A 53 -13.90 -22.46 6.19
N HIS A 54 -13.21 -21.66 5.37
CA HIS A 54 -13.66 -21.33 4.02
C HIS A 54 -13.76 -22.57 3.12
N LYS A 55 -12.70 -23.42 3.11
CA LYS A 55 -12.66 -24.65 2.29
C LYS A 55 -13.81 -25.62 2.58
N TYR A 56 -14.14 -25.80 3.86
CA TYR A 56 -15.19 -26.72 4.31
C TYR A 56 -16.53 -26.04 4.61
N HIS A 57 -16.69 -24.77 4.25
CA HIS A 57 -17.92 -24.00 4.44
C HIS A 57 -18.41 -23.90 5.91
N PHE A 58 -17.49 -23.83 6.87
CA PHE A 58 -17.81 -23.51 8.26
C PHE A 58 -18.04 -22.00 8.44
N THR A 59 -19.16 -21.51 7.90
CA THR A 59 -19.45 -20.07 7.73
C THR A 59 -19.34 -19.25 9.02
N ALA A 60 -19.76 -19.80 10.17
CA ALA A 60 -19.66 -19.11 11.46
C ALA A 60 -18.19 -18.85 11.88
N TYR A 61 -17.32 -19.86 11.71
CA TYR A 61 -15.90 -19.75 12.02
C TYR A 61 -15.16 -18.91 10.97
N GLU A 62 -15.56 -19.00 9.71
CA GLU A 62 -15.02 -18.17 8.63
C GLU A 62 -15.27 -16.68 8.91
N HIS A 63 -16.52 -16.29 9.21
CA HIS A 63 -16.85 -14.91 9.54
C HIS A 63 -16.10 -14.44 10.79
N TRP A 64 -16.10 -15.24 11.85
CA TRP A 64 -15.39 -14.91 13.08
C TRP A 64 -13.89 -14.68 12.84
N ALA A 65 -13.21 -15.61 12.14
CA ALA A 65 -11.78 -15.51 11.86
C ALA A 65 -11.47 -14.29 10.99
N ARG A 66 -12.29 -14.04 9.96
CA ARG A 66 -12.17 -12.86 9.09
C ARG A 66 -12.28 -11.55 9.88
N ASP A 67 -13.25 -11.44 10.78
CA ASP A 67 -13.45 -10.23 11.60
C ASP A 67 -12.30 -9.99 12.58
N ILE A 68 -11.72 -11.05 13.12
CA ILE A 68 -10.50 -10.98 13.94
C ILE A 68 -9.35 -10.45 13.09
N LEU A 69 -9.09 -11.06 11.91
CA LEU A 69 -8.01 -10.61 11.04
C LEU A 69 -8.19 -9.15 10.61
N ILE A 70 -9.40 -8.72 10.22
CA ILE A 70 -9.67 -7.34 9.84
C ILE A 70 -9.31 -6.37 10.97
N ARG A 71 -9.72 -6.68 12.21
CA ARG A 71 -9.43 -5.80 13.36
C ARG A 71 -7.93 -5.73 13.66
N HIS A 72 -7.23 -6.85 13.61
CA HIS A 72 -5.82 -6.93 13.97
C HIS A 72 -4.85 -6.58 12.83
N THR A 73 -5.36 -6.42 11.60
CA THR A 73 -4.59 -5.92 10.45
C THR A 73 -4.89 -4.45 10.14
N ASP A 74 -5.84 -3.81 10.83
CA ASP A 74 -6.14 -2.38 10.62
C ASP A 74 -4.91 -1.53 10.98
N PRO A 75 -4.30 -0.82 10.01
CA PRO A 75 -3.09 -0.04 10.24
C PRO A 75 -3.22 1.02 11.34
N ARG A 76 -4.44 1.47 11.63
CA ARG A 76 -4.73 2.47 12.67
C ARG A 76 -4.69 1.89 14.08
N ASN A 77 -4.91 0.58 14.20
CA ASN A 77 -4.98 -0.15 15.46
C ASN A 77 -3.81 -1.13 15.65
N LEU A 78 -2.89 -1.20 14.68
CA LEU A 78 -1.69 -2.05 14.77
C LEU A 78 -0.84 -1.63 15.95
N HIS A 79 -0.79 -2.47 16.98
CA HIS A 79 0.18 -2.31 18.06
C HIS A 79 1.60 -2.34 17.46
N PRO A 80 2.54 -1.48 17.90
CA PRO A 80 3.88 -1.39 17.33
C PRO A 80 4.65 -2.72 17.28
N GLN A 81 4.39 -3.62 18.23
CA GLN A 81 5.00 -4.96 18.23
C GLN A 81 4.48 -5.80 17.05
N PHE A 82 3.17 -5.81 16.82
CA PHE A 82 2.56 -6.54 15.70
C PHE A 82 2.95 -5.97 14.34
N ARG A 83 3.28 -4.68 14.28
CA ARG A 83 3.75 -4.05 13.04
C ARG A 83 4.99 -4.72 12.45
N PHE A 84 5.85 -5.35 13.24
CA PHE A 84 7.11 -5.95 12.74
C PHE A 84 7.26 -7.45 13.02
N SER A 85 6.39 -8.05 13.83
CA SER A 85 6.54 -9.44 14.24
C SER A 85 6.09 -10.47 13.21
N TYR A 86 5.24 -10.13 12.24
CA TYR A 86 4.72 -11.13 11.30
C TYR A 86 5.72 -11.48 10.20
N PRO A 87 5.91 -12.75 9.83
CA PRO A 87 6.73 -13.06 8.67
C PRO A 87 6.04 -12.58 7.38
N PRO A 88 6.77 -12.08 6.37
CA PRO A 88 6.21 -11.66 5.09
C PRO A 88 5.37 -12.74 4.38
N SER A 89 5.70 -14.02 4.59
CA SER A 89 4.92 -15.16 4.09
C SER A 89 3.50 -15.21 4.66
N LEU A 90 3.29 -14.76 5.91
CA LEU A 90 1.96 -14.68 6.52
C LEU A 90 1.12 -13.60 5.85
N LEU A 91 1.71 -12.44 5.52
CA LEU A 91 1.01 -11.39 4.78
C LEU A 91 0.63 -11.86 3.37
N SER A 92 1.52 -12.59 2.68
CA SER A 92 1.20 -13.22 1.39
C SER A 92 -0.01 -14.14 1.51
N ARG A 93 -0.03 -15.00 2.53
CA ARG A 93 -1.13 -15.92 2.80
C ARG A 93 -2.44 -15.20 3.12
N MET A 94 -2.41 -14.17 3.98
CA MET A 94 -3.57 -13.34 4.30
C MET A 94 -4.13 -12.64 3.06
N LEU A 95 -3.26 -12.12 2.19
CA LEU A 95 -3.69 -11.45 0.95
C LEU A 95 -4.39 -12.42 0.00
N ARG A 96 -3.83 -13.62 -0.20
CA ARG A 96 -4.47 -14.69 -0.99
C ARG A 96 -5.82 -15.11 -0.40
N LEU A 97 -5.93 -15.22 0.93
CA LEU A 97 -7.20 -15.52 1.58
C LEU A 97 -8.21 -14.40 1.45
N SER A 98 -7.79 -13.15 1.48
CA SER A 98 -8.69 -12.01 1.29
C SER A 98 -9.35 -12.03 -0.09
N GLU A 99 -8.62 -12.46 -1.13
CA GLU A 99 -9.16 -12.69 -2.47
C GLU A 99 -10.12 -13.88 -2.51
N LYS A 100 -9.73 -15.05 -1.96
CA LYS A 100 -10.58 -16.24 -1.89
C LYS A 100 -11.91 -15.97 -1.15
N CYS A 101 -11.84 -15.21 -0.05
CA CYS A 101 -13.00 -14.86 0.77
C CYS A 101 -13.75 -13.61 0.29
N HIS A 102 -13.32 -12.98 -0.81
CA HIS A 102 -13.88 -11.72 -1.34
C HIS A 102 -13.98 -10.59 -0.29
N SER A 103 -12.98 -10.48 0.59
CA SER A 103 -12.95 -9.49 1.67
C SER A 103 -12.06 -8.30 1.31
N ALA A 104 -12.63 -7.30 0.63
CA ALA A 104 -11.91 -6.08 0.25
C ALA A 104 -11.29 -5.37 1.46
N LYS A 105 -11.99 -5.31 2.59
CA LYS A 105 -11.47 -4.67 3.80
C LYS A 105 -10.24 -5.38 4.38
N LEU A 106 -10.23 -6.72 4.37
CA LEU A 106 -9.06 -7.48 4.81
C LEU A 106 -7.88 -7.26 3.85
N ARG A 107 -8.16 -7.27 2.54
CA ARG A 107 -7.16 -6.98 1.52
C ARG A 107 -6.51 -5.62 1.75
N ASP A 108 -7.31 -4.56 1.83
CA ASP A 108 -6.82 -3.19 1.99
C ASP A 108 -5.95 -3.03 3.26
N ASN A 109 -6.37 -3.67 4.36
CA ASN A 109 -5.61 -3.69 5.60
C ASN A 109 -4.26 -4.41 5.46
N VAL A 110 -4.24 -5.58 4.80
CA VAL A 110 -3.02 -6.36 4.56
C VAL A 110 -2.08 -5.61 3.62
N GLU A 111 -2.58 -5.03 2.51
CA GLU A 111 -1.81 -4.20 1.59
C GLU A 111 -1.16 -3.02 2.32
N ALA A 112 -1.95 -2.28 3.10
CA ALA A 112 -1.44 -1.15 3.86
C ALA A 112 -0.40 -1.55 4.92
N THR A 113 -0.65 -2.66 5.64
CA THR A 113 0.31 -3.23 6.59
C THR A 113 1.62 -3.62 5.90
N TRP A 114 1.54 -4.19 4.71
CA TRP A 114 2.71 -4.60 3.94
C TRP A 114 3.52 -3.39 3.46
N LEU A 115 2.87 -2.37 2.91
CA LEU A 115 3.54 -1.12 2.48
C LEU A 115 4.17 -0.34 3.63
N LEU A 116 3.61 -0.47 4.83
CA LEU A 116 4.10 0.16 6.05
C LEU A 116 5.42 -0.42 6.55
N ARG A 117 5.64 -1.73 6.31
CA ARG A 117 6.86 -2.46 6.71
C ARG A 117 7.89 -2.51 5.59
N PHE A 118 7.42 -2.92 4.42
CA PHE A 118 8.14 -3.03 3.17
C PHE A 118 9.56 -3.62 3.27
N ASP A 119 9.67 -4.71 4.03
CA ASP A 119 10.90 -5.46 4.34
C ASP A 119 11.24 -6.54 3.30
N SER A 120 10.24 -7.08 2.60
CA SER A 120 10.43 -8.08 1.54
C SER A 120 9.71 -7.69 0.26
N PRO A 121 10.26 -6.74 -0.53
CA PRO A 121 9.59 -6.20 -1.71
C PRO A 121 9.38 -7.24 -2.81
N GLY A 122 10.31 -8.19 -2.97
CA GLY A 122 10.19 -9.28 -3.95
C GLY A 122 8.96 -10.14 -3.71
N LEU A 123 8.78 -10.62 -2.48
CA LEU A 123 7.61 -11.41 -2.12
C LEU A 123 6.29 -10.63 -2.27
N ALA A 124 6.29 -9.35 -1.93
CA ALA A 124 5.13 -8.48 -2.09
C ALA A 124 4.71 -8.37 -3.56
N LEU A 125 5.69 -8.08 -4.44
CA LEU A 125 5.47 -7.97 -5.87
C LEU A 125 5.05 -9.29 -6.49
N THR A 126 5.73 -10.40 -6.20
CA THR A 126 5.36 -11.72 -6.70
C THR A 126 3.94 -12.11 -6.26
N THR A 127 3.59 -11.85 -5.00
CA THR A 127 2.22 -12.12 -4.52
C THR A 127 1.18 -11.25 -5.24
N ALA A 128 1.49 -9.97 -5.46
CA ALA A 128 0.61 -9.04 -6.16
C ALA A 128 0.48 -9.36 -7.66
N GLU A 129 1.52 -9.90 -8.29
CA GLU A 129 1.53 -10.40 -9.66
C GLU A 129 0.67 -11.67 -9.79
N ASP A 130 0.87 -12.65 -8.90
CA ASP A 130 0.10 -13.89 -8.85
C ASP A 130 -1.41 -13.63 -8.69
N LEU A 131 -1.76 -12.63 -7.87
CA LEU A 131 -3.15 -12.24 -7.61
C LEU A 131 -3.68 -11.18 -8.59
N GLN A 132 -2.86 -10.74 -9.56
CA GLN A 132 -3.20 -9.69 -10.52
C GLN A 132 -3.66 -8.37 -9.86
N LEU A 133 -3.15 -8.07 -8.66
CA LEU A 133 -3.43 -6.85 -7.90
C LEU A 133 -2.62 -5.67 -8.43
N ARG A 134 -3.00 -5.22 -9.63
CA ARG A 134 -2.30 -4.18 -10.40
C ARG A 134 -2.02 -2.91 -9.60
N GLN A 135 -3.01 -2.41 -8.86
CA GLN A 135 -2.86 -1.19 -8.07
C GLN A 135 -1.90 -1.38 -6.89
N PHE A 136 -1.92 -2.54 -6.25
CA PHE A 136 -0.98 -2.88 -5.19
C PHE A 136 0.45 -3.00 -5.74
N GLN A 137 0.65 -3.62 -6.90
CA GLN A 137 1.95 -3.66 -7.59
C GLN A 137 2.51 -2.24 -7.83
N GLY A 138 1.67 -1.32 -8.34
CA GLY A 138 2.04 0.08 -8.53
C GLY A 138 2.51 0.76 -7.25
N LYS A 139 1.78 0.56 -6.13
CA LYS A 139 2.17 1.07 -4.81
C LYS A 139 3.49 0.46 -4.32
N CYS A 140 3.71 -0.85 -4.51
CA CYS A 140 4.96 -1.52 -4.14
C CYS A 140 6.15 -0.97 -4.93
N TYR A 141 6.04 -0.85 -6.25
CA TYR A 141 7.10 -0.26 -7.07
C TYR A 141 7.36 1.19 -6.71
N TYR A 142 6.32 1.98 -6.47
CA TYR A 142 6.47 3.36 -6.04
C TYR A 142 7.23 3.46 -4.71
N LYS A 143 6.90 2.61 -3.75
CA LYS A 143 7.61 2.51 -2.47
C LYS A 143 9.08 2.13 -2.66
N LEU A 144 9.39 1.21 -3.59
CA LEU A 144 10.77 0.90 -3.98
C LEU A 144 11.50 2.11 -4.54
N VAL A 145 10.91 2.84 -5.49
CA VAL A 145 11.52 4.05 -6.08
C VAL A 145 11.84 5.08 -4.98
N ARG A 146 10.92 5.30 -4.04
CA ARG A 146 11.13 6.19 -2.90
C ARG A 146 12.30 5.74 -2.03
N ASN A 147 12.34 4.46 -1.69
CA ASN A 147 13.39 3.90 -0.82
C ASN A 147 14.77 3.92 -1.51
N LEU A 148 14.84 3.74 -2.84
CA LEU A 148 16.09 3.84 -3.59
C LEU A 148 16.68 5.26 -3.59
N GLY A 149 15.82 6.28 -3.65
CA GLY A 149 16.26 7.69 -3.61
C GLY A 149 16.94 8.09 -2.30
N SER A 150 16.61 7.40 -1.19
CA SER A 150 17.22 7.63 0.12
C SER A 150 18.60 7.00 0.27
N ILE A 151 18.99 6.05 -0.59
CA ILE A 151 20.30 5.37 -0.53
C ILE A 151 21.30 6.16 -1.39
N ARG A 152 21.68 7.36 -0.94
CA ARG A 152 22.93 7.99 -1.39
C ARG A 152 24.02 7.57 -0.43
N LEU A 153 25.03 6.87 -0.93
CA LEU A 153 26.25 6.62 -0.16
C LEU A 153 26.90 7.96 0.15
N GLU A 154 27.03 8.26 1.45
CA GLU A 154 27.79 9.41 1.91
C GLU A 154 29.19 9.37 1.28
N GLY A 155 29.49 10.34 0.41
CA GLY A 155 30.80 10.50 -0.21
C GLY A 155 30.97 10.01 -1.66
N SER A 156 29.95 9.41 -2.30
CA SER A 156 30.04 9.06 -3.73
C SER A 156 28.97 9.75 -4.56
N SER A 157 29.39 10.61 -5.49
CA SER A 157 28.49 11.31 -6.42
C SER A 157 28.02 10.44 -7.58
N THR A 158 28.63 9.26 -7.79
CA THR A 158 28.40 8.42 -8.98
C THR A 158 28.28 6.93 -8.71
N ALA A 159 28.72 6.41 -7.57
CA ALA A 159 28.63 4.97 -7.30
C ALA A 159 27.28 4.64 -6.66
N PHE A 160 26.41 4.01 -7.45
CA PHE A 160 25.21 3.34 -6.96
C PHE A 160 25.63 1.92 -6.55
N VAL A 161 25.72 1.64 -5.24
CA VAL A 161 25.85 0.23 -4.82
C VAL A 161 24.48 -0.40 -5.08
N PRO A 162 24.40 -1.46 -5.91
CA PRO A 162 23.15 -2.18 -6.08
C PRO A 162 22.79 -2.74 -4.71
N TYR A 163 21.77 -2.18 -4.07
CA TYR A 163 21.09 -2.88 -3.00
C TYR A 163 20.68 -4.24 -3.59
N GLU A 164 21.09 -5.34 -2.96
CA GLU A 164 20.66 -6.68 -3.37
C GLU A 164 19.14 -6.78 -3.12
N MET A 165 18.38 -6.27 -4.08
CA MET A 165 16.94 -6.40 -4.08
C MET A 165 16.63 -7.79 -4.63
N GLU A 166 15.87 -8.58 -3.87
CA GLU A 166 15.32 -9.87 -4.28
C GLU A 166 14.22 -9.67 -5.36
N LEU A 167 14.56 -9.06 -6.49
CA LEU A 167 13.64 -8.80 -7.60
C LEU A 167 14.02 -9.62 -8.83
N SER A 168 13.02 -10.15 -9.51
CA SER A 168 13.23 -10.79 -10.82
C SER A 168 13.81 -9.77 -11.83
N PRO A 169 14.46 -10.23 -12.91
CA PRO A 169 14.88 -9.34 -14.01
C PRO A 169 13.74 -8.47 -14.55
N GLU A 170 12.53 -9.03 -14.70
CA GLU A 170 11.34 -8.34 -15.19
C GLU A 170 10.86 -7.29 -14.20
N GLN A 171 10.83 -7.63 -12.90
CA GLN A 171 10.46 -6.70 -11.85
C GLN A 171 11.43 -5.51 -11.78
N ARG A 172 12.73 -5.75 -11.97
CA ARG A 172 13.74 -4.68 -12.06
C ARG A 172 13.53 -3.79 -13.28
N ALA A 173 13.24 -4.36 -14.44
CA ALA A 173 12.97 -3.60 -15.65
C ALA A 173 11.76 -2.65 -15.46
N ARG A 174 10.65 -3.15 -14.91
CA ARG A 174 9.46 -2.35 -14.57
C ARG A 174 9.76 -1.24 -13.57
N LEU A 175 10.55 -1.54 -12.54
CA LEU A 175 10.96 -0.56 -11.53
C LEU A 175 11.70 0.63 -12.17
N PHE A 176 12.69 0.38 -13.02
CA PHE A 176 13.45 1.44 -13.69
C PHE A 176 12.60 2.21 -14.71
N GLN A 177 11.78 1.50 -15.49
CA GLN A 177 10.86 2.13 -16.43
C GLN A 177 9.89 3.07 -15.71
N GLY A 178 9.29 2.62 -14.60
CA GLY A 178 8.36 3.45 -13.85
C GLY A 178 9.04 4.58 -13.10
N ALA A 179 10.25 4.39 -12.58
CA ALA A 179 11.05 5.49 -12.02
C ALA A 179 11.25 6.62 -13.06
N TRP A 180 11.62 6.27 -14.29
CA TRP A 180 11.77 7.23 -15.38
C TRP A 180 10.42 7.88 -15.77
N SER A 181 9.36 7.09 -15.87
CA SER A 181 8.01 7.55 -16.20
C SER A 181 7.49 8.58 -15.18
N ILE A 182 7.66 8.30 -13.88
CA ILE A 182 7.30 9.21 -12.80
C ILE A 182 8.15 10.49 -12.85
N GLN A 183 9.45 10.37 -13.07
CA GLN A 183 10.31 11.56 -13.20
C GLN A 183 9.85 12.47 -14.34
N ARG A 184 9.42 11.89 -15.46
CA ARG A 184 8.85 12.63 -16.59
C ARG A 184 7.51 13.28 -16.24
N PHE A 185 6.62 12.55 -15.56
CA PHE A 185 5.34 13.09 -15.07
C PHE A 185 5.55 14.30 -14.17
N LEU A 186 6.43 14.19 -13.17
CA LEU A 186 6.71 15.27 -12.22
C LEU A 186 7.34 16.50 -12.90
N ARG A 187 8.15 16.28 -13.94
CA ARG A 187 8.68 17.37 -14.76
C ARG A 187 7.58 18.08 -15.53
N GLY A 188 6.66 17.33 -16.14
CA GLY A 188 5.49 17.90 -16.81
C GLY A 188 4.61 18.68 -15.86
N LEU A 189 4.31 18.12 -14.68
CA LEU A 189 3.54 18.80 -13.64
C LEU A 189 4.17 20.14 -13.23
N ARG A 190 5.50 20.19 -13.10
CA ARG A 190 6.23 21.43 -12.81
C ARG A 190 6.07 22.46 -13.93
N GLU A 191 6.21 22.05 -15.18
CA GLU A 191 6.07 22.94 -16.34
C GLU A 191 4.64 23.50 -16.42
N ASP A 192 3.63 22.67 -16.22
CA ASP A 192 2.22 23.06 -16.25
C ASP A 192 1.82 23.96 -15.06
N CYS A 193 2.36 23.69 -13.87
CA CYS A 193 1.99 24.47 -12.68
C CYS A 193 2.73 25.80 -12.56
N ARG A 194 3.88 26.00 -13.22
CA ARG A 194 4.63 27.27 -13.20
C ARG A 194 3.81 28.44 -13.75
N LEU A 195 2.91 28.15 -14.68
CA LEU A 195 1.98 29.11 -15.26
C LEU A 195 0.57 28.50 -15.19
N PRO A 196 -0.03 28.44 -13.98
CA PRO A 196 -1.30 27.76 -13.81
C PRO A 196 -2.34 28.41 -14.72
N LYS A 197 -3.09 27.61 -15.47
CA LYS A 197 -4.18 28.14 -16.30
C LYS A 197 -5.25 28.74 -15.40
N LYS A 198 -5.80 29.90 -15.78
CA LYS A 198 -6.89 30.52 -15.05
C LYS A 198 -8.16 29.67 -15.19
N ASP A 199 -8.72 29.24 -14.07
CA ASP A 199 -10.03 28.59 -14.03
C ASP A 199 -11.14 29.64 -14.26
N ALA A 200 -12.25 29.26 -14.87
CA ALA A 200 -13.38 30.15 -15.14
C ALA A 200 -13.95 30.80 -13.86
N ALA A 201 -13.86 30.11 -12.72
CA ALA A 201 -14.29 30.63 -11.42
C ALA A 201 -13.27 31.57 -10.76
N CYS A 202 -12.08 31.75 -11.34
CA CYS A 202 -11.01 32.58 -10.79
C CYS A 202 -10.99 33.96 -11.45
N ASP A 203 -11.18 35.01 -10.65
CA ASP A 203 -11.00 36.39 -11.09
C ASP A 203 -9.55 36.66 -11.56
N GLN A 204 -9.37 37.52 -12.58
CA GLN A 204 -8.07 37.79 -13.17
C GLN A 204 -7.09 38.42 -12.19
N ALA A 205 -7.52 39.42 -11.41
CA ALA A 205 -6.64 40.09 -10.45
C ALA A 205 -6.22 39.13 -9.33
N ARG A 206 -7.16 38.30 -8.86
CA ARG A 206 -6.87 37.24 -7.89
C ARG A 206 -5.94 36.17 -8.45
N HIS A 207 -6.09 35.81 -9.72
CA HIS A 207 -5.23 34.83 -10.37
C HIS A 207 -3.78 35.33 -10.47
N ASP A 208 -3.60 36.56 -10.95
CA ASP A 208 -2.28 37.16 -11.15
C ASP A 208 -1.52 37.38 -9.85
N ILE A 209 -2.21 37.63 -8.75
CA ILE A 209 -1.60 37.83 -7.43
C ILE A 209 -1.51 36.51 -6.66
N ALA A 210 -2.65 35.89 -6.35
CA ALA A 210 -2.70 34.78 -5.40
C ALA A 210 -2.31 33.43 -6.03
N CYS A 211 -2.75 33.12 -7.25
CA CYS A 211 -2.45 31.83 -7.89
C CYS A 211 -1.00 31.78 -8.36
N LYS A 212 -0.50 32.82 -9.02
CA LYS A 212 0.91 32.89 -9.40
C LYS A 212 1.85 32.88 -8.19
N ARG A 213 1.50 33.60 -7.12
CA ARG A 213 2.29 33.57 -5.88
C ARG A 213 2.28 32.19 -5.22
N ALA A 214 1.12 31.51 -5.13
CA ALA A 214 1.06 30.15 -4.59
C ALA A 214 1.89 29.16 -5.42
N SER A 215 1.88 29.28 -6.75
CA SER A 215 2.75 28.50 -7.63
C SER A 215 4.23 28.81 -7.38
N GLN A 216 4.60 30.09 -7.28
CA GLN A 216 5.97 30.51 -6.97
C GLN A 216 6.42 30.06 -5.57
N ASP A 217 5.53 30.07 -4.58
CA ASP A 217 5.87 29.60 -3.24
C ASP A 217 6.04 28.06 -3.21
N PHE A 218 5.30 27.32 -4.04
CA PHE A 218 5.49 25.86 -4.18
C PHE A 218 6.76 25.48 -4.96
N PHE A 219 7.07 26.15 -6.09
CA PHE A 219 8.18 25.77 -6.98
C PHE A 219 9.46 26.64 -6.84
N GLY A 220 9.36 27.86 -6.32
CA GLY A 220 10.36 28.92 -6.59
C GLY A 220 11.47 29.14 -5.54
N ARG A 221 11.32 28.71 -4.28
CA ARG A 221 12.36 28.94 -3.24
C ARG A 221 13.23 27.71 -3.02
N GLY A 222 14.20 27.43 -3.90
CA GLY A 222 15.10 26.27 -3.75
C GLY A 222 14.44 24.89 -3.97
N GLY A 223 13.11 24.85 -3.96
CA GLY A 223 12.25 23.69 -4.18
C GLY A 223 12.41 23.03 -5.55
N ASP A 224 13.01 23.68 -6.56
CA ASP A 224 13.11 23.08 -7.89
C ASP A 224 14.00 21.82 -7.92
N GLU A 225 15.15 21.86 -7.26
CA GLU A 225 15.97 20.66 -7.07
C GLU A 225 15.50 19.85 -5.88
N GLU A 226 15.04 20.49 -4.80
CA GLU A 226 14.61 19.81 -3.58
C GLU A 226 13.30 19.03 -3.75
N PHE A 227 12.37 19.47 -4.59
CA PHE A 227 11.14 18.76 -4.94
C PHE A 227 11.43 17.50 -5.75
N LEU A 228 12.35 17.61 -6.74
CA LEU A 228 12.81 16.45 -7.52
C LEU A 228 13.76 15.55 -6.72
N ARG A 229 14.45 16.09 -5.71
CA ARG A 229 15.32 15.35 -4.78
C ARG A 229 14.58 14.89 -3.53
N SER A 230 13.33 15.31 -3.33
CA SER A 230 12.52 14.91 -2.19
C SER A 230 12.39 13.40 -2.22
N ALA A 231 12.46 12.78 -1.04
CA ALA A 231 12.19 11.36 -0.89
C ALA A 231 10.74 11.00 -1.32
N ASP A 232 9.85 11.99 -1.38
CA ASP A 232 8.49 11.85 -1.91
C ASP A 232 7.89 13.17 -2.42
N PRO A 233 7.87 13.38 -3.75
CA PRO A 233 7.20 14.52 -4.37
C PRO A 233 5.68 14.58 -4.11
N LEU A 234 5.00 13.45 -3.95
CA LEU A 234 3.56 13.42 -3.65
C LEU A 234 3.28 13.81 -2.20
N GLU A 235 4.15 13.42 -1.28
CA GLU A 235 4.06 13.87 0.12
C GLU A 235 4.24 15.38 0.21
N VAL A 236 5.12 15.97 -0.61
CA VAL A 236 5.26 17.43 -0.72
C VAL A 236 3.98 18.07 -1.26
N ILE A 237 3.39 17.50 -2.32
CA ILE A 237 2.08 17.96 -2.84
C ILE A 237 1.01 17.86 -1.74
N HIS A 238 0.90 16.71 -1.08
CA HIS A 238 -0.08 16.47 -0.02
C HIS A 238 0.06 17.47 1.13
N ASN A 239 1.27 17.65 1.66
CA ASN A 239 1.55 18.59 2.74
C ASN A 239 1.23 20.03 2.34
N PHE A 240 1.53 20.41 1.09
CA PHE A 240 1.15 21.72 0.56
C PHE A 240 -0.37 21.89 0.48
N LEU A 241 -1.08 20.86 -0.01
CA LEU A 241 -2.55 20.85 -0.06
C LEU A 241 -3.16 20.96 1.34
N GLU A 242 -2.64 20.25 2.34
CA GLU A 242 -3.13 20.34 3.73
C GLU A 242 -2.88 21.72 4.36
N GLN A 243 -1.70 22.30 4.13
CA GLN A 243 -1.37 23.65 4.63
C GLN A 243 -2.32 24.71 4.05
N HIS A 244 -2.71 24.56 2.78
CA HIS A 244 -3.55 25.53 2.08
C HIS A 244 -5.06 25.22 2.15
N ALA A 245 -5.47 24.01 2.50
CA ALA A 245 -6.88 23.67 2.75
C ALA A 245 -7.50 24.55 3.85
N ARG A 246 -6.68 25.10 4.75
CA ARG A 246 -7.09 26.00 5.83
C ARG A 246 -7.24 27.45 5.38
N SER A 247 -6.60 27.86 4.28
CA SER A 247 -6.71 29.21 3.74
C SER A 247 -7.79 29.26 2.65
N GLN A 248 -9.04 29.51 3.04
CA GLN A 248 -10.22 29.51 2.15
C GLN A 248 -10.09 30.36 0.87
N HIS A 249 -9.09 31.22 0.74
CA HIS A 249 -9.01 32.23 -0.30
C HIS A 249 -7.71 32.33 -1.12
N GLN A 250 -6.68 31.50 -0.90
CA GLN A 250 -5.41 31.62 -1.64
C GLN A 250 -5.20 30.46 -2.64
N GLY A 251 -4.79 30.79 -3.88
CA GLY A 251 -4.24 29.80 -4.82
C GLY A 251 -5.21 28.80 -5.45
N THR A 252 -6.51 29.10 -5.58
CA THR A 252 -7.54 28.12 -6.01
C THR A 252 -7.22 27.38 -7.31
N CYS A 253 -6.64 28.04 -8.33
CA CYS A 253 -6.28 27.36 -9.58
C CYS A 253 -5.15 26.34 -9.40
N VAL A 254 -4.09 26.72 -8.67
CA VAL A 254 -2.93 25.86 -8.43
C VAL A 254 -3.34 24.67 -7.58
N LEU A 255 -4.09 24.90 -6.51
CA LEU A 255 -4.58 23.84 -5.63
C LEU A 255 -5.48 22.87 -6.39
N LYS A 256 -6.44 23.38 -7.19
CA LYS A 256 -7.30 22.52 -8.01
C LYS A 256 -6.48 21.66 -8.97
N HIS A 257 -5.49 22.25 -9.64
CA HIS A 257 -4.65 21.52 -10.59
C HIS A 257 -3.74 20.50 -9.89
N LEU A 258 -3.15 20.82 -8.74
CA LEU A 258 -2.37 19.89 -7.93
C LEU A 258 -3.22 18.75 -7.36
N VAL A 259 -4.45 19.03 -6.93
CA VAL A 259 -5.43 18.01 -6.49
C VAL A 259 -5.76 17.08 -7.65
N THR A 260 -6.09 17.62 -8.83
CA THR A 260 -6.34 16.81 -10.03
C THR A 260 -5.12 15.96 -10.38
N ALA A 261 -3.93 16.55 -10.47
CA ALA A 261 -2.71 15.81 -10.77
C ALA A 261 -2.37 14.74 -9.72
N TYR A 262 -2.64 15.00 -8.44
CA TYR A 262 -2.45 14.03 -7.36
C TYR A 262 -3.39 12.83 -7.50
N HIS A 263 -4.67 13.08 -7.79
CA HIS A 263 -5.65 12.03 -8.04
C HIS A 263 -5.33 11.25 -9.31
N ASP A 264 -5.09 11.94 -10.42
CA ASP A 264 -4.72 11.34 -11.70
C ASP A 264 -3.50 10.43 -11.54
N PHE A 265 -2.47 10.91 -10.83
CA PHE A 265 -1.28 10.11 -10.52
C PHE A 265 -1.60 8.88 -9.67
N GLY A 266 -2.47 9.02 -8.67
CA GLY A 266 -2.89 7.91 -7.82
C GLY A 266 -3.60 6.82 -8.61
N ASP A 267 -4.50 7.22 -9.50
CA ASP A 267 -5.28 6.32 -10.35
C ASP A 267 -4.41 5.65 -11.43
N SER A 268 -3.48 6.41 -12.02
CA SER A 268 -2.54 5.94 -13.05
C SER A 268 -1.22 5.40 -12.49
N LEU A 269 -1.09 5.24 -11.17
CA LEU A 269 0.19 4.89 -10.53
C LEU A 269 0.76 3.60 -11.12
N ALA A 270 -0.09 2.58 -11.24
CA ALA A 270 0.29 1.31 -11.79
C ALA A 270 0.71 1.40 -13.27
N ASP A 271 0.11 2.32 -14.04
CA ASP A 271 0.40 2.48 -15.48
C ASP A 271 1.81 2.99 -15.73
N HIS A 272 2.38 3.77 -14.80
CA HIS A 272 3.78 4.18 -14.89
C HIS A 272 4.75 2.99 -14.89
N PHE A 273 4.44 1.93 -14.15
CA PHE A 273 5.31 0.75 -14.00
C PHE A 273 4.95 -0.39 -14.95
N LEU A 274 3.65 -0.59 -15.19
CA LEU A 274 3.12 -1.77 -15.86
C LEU A 274 2.59 -1.47 -17.27
N GLY A 275 2.57 -0.20 -17.69
CA GLY A 275 1.97 0.26 -18.96
C GLY A 275 0.44 0.26 -18.91
N SER A 276 -0.24 1.15 -19.63
CA SER A 276 -1.71 1.26 -19.60
C SER A 276 -2.39 -0.08 -19.90
N CYS A 277 -3.39 -0.46 -19.11
CA CYS A 277 -4.35 -1.48 -19.55
C CYS A 277 -5.01 -0.96 -20.83
N GLY A 278 -4.90 -1.72 -21.93
CA GLY A 278 -5.56 -1.34 -23.18
C GLY A 278 -7.06 -1.09 -22.98
N PRO A 279 -7.68 -0.28 -23.86
CA PRO A 279 -9.12 -0.05 -23.83
C PRO A 279 -9.93 -1.34 -24.07
#